data_AF-A0A381ZU67-F1
#
_entry.id   AF-A0A381ZU67-F1
#
_cell.length_a   1.000
_cell.length_b   1.000
_cell.length_c   1.000
_cell.angle_alpha   90.00
_cell.angle_beta   90.00
_cell.angle_gamma   90.00
#
_symmetry.space_group_name_H-M   'P 1'
#
loop_
_entity.id
_entity.type
_entity.pdbx_description
1 polymer ?
#
loop_
_entity_poly.entity_id
_entity_poly.type
_entity_poly.pdbx_seq_one_letter_code
_entity_poly.pdbx_strand_id
1 'polypeptide(L)'
;MNYRFYRQFILLGLTLFLFGCAKKSTHSEFSIPPINYKSNQVNFSEFAGTKECKSCHPDIFSQWASSTHGNAGGPPTNERVIAPFNGDPIQFADATVFPEKKDGVYQFRLIDNISNNVEIIRIEAVVGGGFIYGGGTQTFFAQYPDGTYRFLPFDYSESESSWFVQLTSNEEWVKVTPEIGLDDLYNWPAHRVLGEIENLSNCQQCHGSQIIGAKVGEKYQVEFTSLAVNCES
;
A
#
# COMPACT_ATOMS: atom_id res chain seq x y z
N MET A 1 -13.78 21.19 -73.38
CA MET A 1 -12.59 20.34 -73.64
C MET A 1 -12.28 19.56 -72.38
N ASN A 2 -12.61 18.27 -72.39
CA ASN A 2 -12.48 17.35 -71.27
C ASN A 2 -12.36 15.93 -71.84
N TYR A 3 -11.40 15.18 -71.29
CA TYR A 3 -11.42 13.73 -71.06
C TYR A 3 -11.43 12.74 -72.26
N ARG A 4 -10.76 11.59 -71.99
CA ARG A 4 -10.85 10.26 -72.66
C ARG A 4 -9.94 10.11 -73.90
N PHE A 5 -9.28 8.98 -74.20
CA PHE A 5 -9.40 7.58 -73.77
C PHE A 5 -8.12 6.85 -74.27
N TYR A 6 -7.48 6.03 -73.43
CA TYR A 6 -7.39 4.56 -73.55
C TYR A 6 -6.40 3.94 -74.57
N ARG A 7 -5.60 3.02 -74.00
CA ARG A 7 -5.37 1.62 -74.39
C ARG A 7 -4.08 1.22 -75.11
N GLN A 8 -3.49 0.16 -74.55
CA GLN A 8 -2.66 -0.94 -75.08
C GLN A 8 -1.33 -1.00 -74.28
N PHE A 9 -0.94 -2.07 -73.58
CA PHE A 9 -0.96 -3.49 -73.93
C PHE A 9 -1.13 -4.38 -72.69
N ILE A 10 -1.82 -5.49 -72.90
CA ILE A 10 -1.97 -6.66 -72.03
C ILE A 10 -0.80 -7.61 -72.35
N LEU A 11 -0.16 -8.25 -71.36
CA LEU A 11 0.03 -9.72 -71.28
C LEU A 11 1.07 -10.14 -70.21
N LEU A 12 0.61 -11.10 -69.38
CA LEU A 12 1.36 -12.22 -68.78
C LEU A 12 2.20 -12.00 -67.50
N GLY A 13 1.68 -12.49 -66.37
CA GLY A 13 2.43 -12.66 -65.12
C GLY A 13 1.61 -13.35 -64.02
N LEU A 14 1.35 -14.65 -64.20
CA LEU A 14 0.97 -15.69 -63.24
C LEU A 14 0.71 -15.26 -61.76
N THR A 15 -0.55 -15.36 -61.30
CA THR A 15 -1.04 -16.47 -60.44
C THR A 15 -0.20 -16.77 -59.19
N LEU A 16 -0.59 -16.22 -58.05
CA LEU A 16 -0.47 -16.85 -56.72
C LEU A 16 -1.38 -16.14 -55.70
N PHE A 17 -2.71 -16.26 -55.89
CA PHE A 17 -3.63 -16.06 -54.78
C PHE A 17 -3.65 -17.35 -53.97
N LEU A 18 -2.79 -17.43 -52.96
CA LEU A 18 -2.89 -18.43 -51.91
C LEU A 18 -4.18 -18.15 -51.11
N PHE A 19 -5.25 -18.88 -51.44
CA PHE A 19 -6.38 -19.05 -50.53
C PHE A 19 -5.90 -19.89 -49.34
N GLY A 20 -5.33 -19.22 -48.34
CA GLY A 20 -5.16 -19.80 -47.01
C GLY A 20 -6.53 -19.97 -46.36
N CYS A 21 -7.12 -21.16 -46.46
CA CYS A 21 -8.20 -21.56 -45.57
C CYS A 21 -7.61 -21.72 -44.16
N ALA A 22 -7.61 -20.65 -43.36
CA ALA A 22 -7.41 -20.77 -41.93
C ALA A 22 -8.61 -21.55 -41.36
N LYS A 23 -8.38 -22.81 -40.98
CA LYS A 23 -9.36 -23.61 -40.24
C LYS A 23 -9.63 -22.85 -38.94
N LYS A 24 -10.82 -22.25 -38.81
CA LYS A 24 -11.23 -21.56 -37.59
C LYS A 24 -11.25 -22.60 -36.48
N SER A 25 -10.26 -22.55 -35.59
CA SER A 25 -10.24 -23.35 -34.37
C SER A 25 -11.50 -23.02 -33.58
N THR A 26 -12.44 -23.95 -33.52
CA THR A 26 -13.54 -23.89 -32.55
C THR A 26 -12.93 -24.25 -31.19
N HIS A 27 -12.26 -23.28 -30.58
CA HIS A 27 -12.08 -23.33 -29.14
C HIS A 27 -13.49 -23.27 -28.56
N SER A 28 -13.96 -24.36 -27.94
CA SER A 28 -15.12 -24.29 -27.06
C SER A 28 -14.79 -23.20 -26.04
N GLU A 29 -15.60 -22.15 -25.97
CA GLU A 29 -15.47 -21.15 -24.92
C GLU A 29 -15.46 -21.89 -23.59
N PHE A 30 -14.30 -21.87 -22.94
CA PHE A 30 -14.19 -22.31 -21.58
C PHE A 30 -14.99 -21.33 -20.73
N SER A 31 -16.19 -21.73 -20.34
CA SER A 31 -17.03 -20.95 -19.44
C SER A 31 -16.82 -21.47 -18.02
N ILE A 32 -16.30 -20.61 -17.15
CA ILE A 32 -16.27 -20.89 -15.72
C ILE A 32 -17.71 -20.78 -15.22
N PRO A 33 -18.27 -21.82 -14.58
CA PRO A 33 -19.62 -21.76 -14.05
C PRO A 33 -19.72 -20.61 -13.04
N PRO A 34 -20.86 -19.89 -12.98
CA PRO A 34 -21.03 -18.78 -12.06
C PRO A 34 -20.91 -19.30 -10.62
N ILE A 35 -19.92 -18.78 -9.89
CA ILE A 35 -19.81 -19.03 -8.46
C ILE A 35 -20.92 -18.25 -7.78
N ASN A 36 -21.85 -18.96 -7.15
CA ASN A 36 -22.89 -18.35 -6.33
C ASN A 36 -22.29 -18.00 -4.96
N TYR A 37 -21.68 -16.82 -4.86
CA TYR A 37 -21.23 -16.29 -3.59
C TYR A 37 -22.46 -15.87 -2.78
N LYS A 38 -22.75 -16.61 -1.70
CA LYS A 38 -23.56 -16.05 -0.62
C LYS A 38 -22.74 -14.96 0.04
N SER A 39 -23.10 -13.71 -0.23
CA SER A 39 -22.57 -12.56 0.49
C SER A 39 -23.02 -12.66 1.95
N ASN A 40 -22.13 -13.13 2.83
CA ASN A 40 -22.25 -12.87 4.26
C ASN A 40 -21.61 -11.50 4.49
N GLN A 41 -22.40 -10.44 4.40
CA GLN A 41 -21.93 -9.11 4.80
C GLN A 41 -21.78 -9.11 6.32
N VAL A 42 -20.53 -9.18 6.79
CA VAL A 42 -20.19 -8.98 8.20
C VAL A 42 -20.17 -7.47 8.46
N ASN A 43 -20.97 -7.00 9.41
CA ASN A 43 -21.03 -5.60 9.81
C ASN A 43 -19.98 -5.32 10.88
N PHE A 44 -19.39 -4.12 10.87
CA PHE A 44 -18.43 -3.69 11.90
C PHE A 44 -18.99 -3.85 13.33
N SER A 45 -20.30 -3.64 13.51
CA SER A 45 -20.98 -3.76 14.79
C SER A 45 -21.09 -5.20 15.33
N GLU A 46 -20.77 -6.22 14.53
CA GLU A 46 -20.81 -7.63 14.96
C GLU A 46 -19.54 -8.04 15.73
N PHE A 47 -18.51 -7.19 15.74
CA PHE A 47 -17.28 -7.40 16.49
C PHE A 47 -17.37 -6.75 17.87
N ALA A 48 -17.15 -7.56 18.92
CA ALA A 48 -17.23 -7.12 20.31
C ALA A 48 -15.96 -6.34 20.74
N GLY A 49 -14.83 -6.59 20.09
CA GLY A 49 -13.53 -6.07 20.45
C GLY A 49 -12.84 -6.90 21.52
N THR A 50 -11.53 -7.08 21.38
CA THR A 50 -10.70 -7.93 22.25
C THR A 50 -10.77 -7.60 23.75
N LYS A 51 -11.13 -6.38 24.13
CA LYS A 51 -11.30 -6.01 25.55
C LYS A 51 -12.45 -6.78 26.20
N GLU A 52 -13.52 -7.08 25.47
CA GLU A 52 -14.66 -7.85 25.99
C GLU A 52 -14.27 -9.30 26.31
N CYS A 53 -13.33 -9.86 25.53
CA CYS A 53 -12.82 -11.22 25.72
C CYS A 53 -12.05 -11.40 27.05
N LYS A 54 -11.46 -10.32 27.59
CA LYS A 54 -10.60 -10.36 28.78
C LYS A 54 -11.31 -10.89 30.03
N SER A 55 -12.59 -10.57 30.18
CA SER A 55 -13.37 -10.91 31.38
C SER A 55 -13.51 -12.42 31.57
N CYS A 56 -13.71 -13.16 30.48
CA CYS A 56 -13.85 -14.62 30.46
C CYS A 56 -12.51 -15.34 30.21
N HIS A 57 -11.57 -14.68 29.52
CA HIS A 57 -10.29 -15.28 29.10
C HIS A 57 -9.06 -14.45 29.50
N PRO A 58 -8.83 -14.20 30.80
CA PRO A 58 -7.80 -13.27 31.26
C PRO A 58 -6.38 -13.72 30.91
N ASP A 59 -6.09 -15.01 30.98
CA ASP A 59 -4.75 -15.55 30.69
C ASP A 59 -4.44 -15.51 29.19
N ILE A 60 -5.42 -15.90 28.36
CA ILE A 60 -5.31 -15.84 26.89
C ILE A 60 -5.13 -14.39 26.44
N PHE A 61 -5.95 -13.48 26.98
CA PHE A 61 -5.83 -12.06 26.70
C PHE A 61 -4.45 -11.53 27.07
N SER A 62 -3.91 -11.90 28.22
CA SER A 62 -2.59 -11.43 28.68
C SER A 62 -1.47 -11.94 27.78
N GLN A 63 -1.53 -13.23 27.37
CA GLN A 63 -0.59 -13.79 26.41
C GLN A 63 -0.67 -13.08 25.05
N TRP A 64 -1.89 -12.90 24.52
CA TRP A 64 -2.12 -12.16 23.29
C TRP A 64 -1.58 -10.73 23.36
N ALA A 65 -1.85 -9.99 24.43
CA ALA A 65 -1.42 -8.61 24.59
C ALA A 65 0.11 -8.45 24.61
N SER A 66 0.84 -9.50 25.02
CA SER A 66 2.30 -9.55 24.98
C SER A 66 2.88 -10.15 23.69
N SER A 67 2.03 -10.68 22.80
CA SER A 67 2.45 -11.34 21.57
C SER A 67 2.77 -10.35 20.45
N THR A 68 3.44 -10.83 19.40
CA THR A 68 3.66 -10.08 18.15
C THR A 68 2.34 -9.63 17.51
N HIS A 69 1.28 -10.44 17.58
CA HIS A 69 -0.04 -10.07 17.05
C HIS A 69 -0.68 -8.92 17.83
N GLY A 70 -0.66 -9.00 19.17
CA GLY A 70 -1.18 -7.94 20.05
C GLY A 70 -0.41 -6.61 19.95
N ASN A 71 0.84 -6.67 19.46
CA ASN A 71 1.72 -5.51 19.30
C ASN A 71 2.02 -5.17 17.83
N ALA A 72 1.30 -5.78 16.88
CA ALA A 72 1.60 -5.65 15.45
C ALA A 72 1.51 -4.22 14.93
N GLY A 73 0.66 -3.38 15.53
CA GLY A 73 0.49 -1.99 15.14
C GLY A 73 -0.39 -1.20 16.09
N GLY A 74 -0.55 0.09 15.81
CA GLY A 74 -1.43 0.99 16.55
C GLY A 74 -1.02 2.46 16.42
N PRO A 75 -1.57 3.33 17.28
CA PRO A 75 -1.14 4.72 17.35
C PRO A 75 0.36 4.84 17.69
N PRO A 76 1.04 5.88 17.18
CA PRO A 76 2.46 6.11 17.45
C PRO A 76 2.66 6.56 18.91
N THR A 77 3.09 5.64 19.77
CA THR A 77 3.46 5.93 21.17
C THR A 77 4.97 5.73 21.38
N ASN A 78 5.50 6.21 22.51
CA ASN A 78 6.91 6.00 22.87
C ASN A 78 7.29 4.52 22.91
N GLU A 79 6.35 3.66 23.31
CA GLU A 79 6.56 2.24 23.49
C GLU A 79 6.45 1.48 22.17
N ARG A 80 5.76 2.05 21.16
CA ARG A 80 5.50 1.39 19.87
C ARG A 80 6.45 1.84 18.77
N VAL A 81 6.85 3.11 18.74
CA VAL A 81 7.75 3.63 17.71
C VAL A 81 9.18 3.20 18.03
N ILE A 82 9.73 2.29 17.23
CA ILE A 82 11.11 1.81 17.38
C ILE A 82 12.09 2.61 16.51
N ALA A 83 11.59 3.22 15.44
CA ALA A 83 12.41 4.04 14.56
C ALA A 83 12.88 5.35 15.25
N PRO A 84 14.06 5.87 14.90
CA PRO A 84 14.59 7.08 15.51
C PRO A 84 13.88 8.31 14.95
N PHE A 85 12.99 8.91 15.75
CA PHE A 85 12.38 10.22 15.49
C PHE A 85 13.14 11.34 16.22
N ASN A 86 14.45 11.37 16.03
CA ASN A 86 15.41 12.24 16.72
C ASN A 86 15.79 13.49 15.91
N GLY A 87 15.29 13.64 14.68
CA GLY A 87 15.61 14.74 13.78
C GLY A 87 16.86 14.54 12.94
N ASP A 88 17.47 13.34 12.94
CA ASP A 88 18.57 13.04 12.03
C ASP A 88 18.07 12.98 10.57
N PRO A 89 18.78 13.57 9.61
CA PRO A 89 18.29 13.65 8.23
C PRO A 89 18.43 12.33 7.49
N ILE A 90 17.39 12.00 6.73
CA ILE A 90 17.41 11.04 5.63
C ILE A 90 17.61 11.84 4.34
N GLN A 91 18.73 11.61 3.65
CA GLN A 91 19.13 12.37 2.47
C GLN A 91 18.67 11.69 1.19
N PHE A 92 17.85 12.37 0.39
CA PHE A 92 17.50 12.01 -0.98
C PHE A 92 18.16 13.01 -1.96
N ALA A 93 18.16 12.67 -3.24
CA ALA A 93 18.73 13.52 -4.29
C ALA A 93 18.04 14.89 -4.37
N ASP A 94 16.72 14.90 -4.20
CA ASP A 94 15.81 16.03 -4.41
C ASP A 94 15.17 16.56 -3.12
N ALA A 95 15.27 15.84 -2.00
CA ALA A 95 14.73 16.27 -0.72
C ALA A 95 15.58 15.83 0.49
N THR A 96 15.38 16.50 1.62
CA THR A 96 15.85 16.03 2.93
C THR A 96 14.64 15.75 3.81
N VAL A 97 14.55 14.53 4.34
CA VAL A 97 13.46 14.11 5.24
C VAL A 97 13.98 14.03 6.67
N PHE A 98 13.28 14.67 7.61
CA PHE A 98 13.61 14.67 9.03
C PHE A 98 12.51 13.94 9.81
N PRO A 99 12.76 12.70 10.26
CA PRO A 99 11.89 12.01 11.21
C PRO A 99 12.04 12.68 12.57
N GLU A 100 11.00 13.34 13.06
CA GLU A 100 11.06 14.11 14.29
C GLU A 100 9.84 13.90 15.18
N LYS A 101 10.06 13.96 16.50
CA LYS A 101 9.00 14.06 17.49
C LYS A 101 8.90 15.49 18.00
N LYS A 102 7.84 16.20 17.62
CA LYS A 102 7.61 17.60 17.99
C LYS A 102 6.33 17.74 18.79
N ASP A 103 6.41 18.34 19.98
CA ASP A 103 5.26 18.54 20.88
C ASP A 103 4.46 17.25 21.14
N GLY A 104 5.15 16.11 21.22
CA GLY A 104 4.56 14.79 21.43
C GLY A 104 4.06 14.10 20.16
N VAL A 105 4.06 14.78 19.01
CA VAL A 105 3.59 14.27 17.71
C VAL A 105 4.77 13.73 16.90
N TYR A 106 4.62 12.52 16.37
CA TYR A 106 5.57 11.93 15.43
C TYR A 106 5.26 12.42 14.02
N GLN A 107 6.28 12.90 13.31
CA GLN A 107 6.12 13.44 11.96
C GLN A 107 7.37 13.27 11.11
N PHE A 108 7.19 13.25 9.80
CA PHE A 108 8.24 13.52 8.84
C PHE A 108 8.14 14.97 8.40
N ARG A 109 9.22 15.74 8.54
CA ARG A 109 9.34 17.06 7.93
C ARG A 109 10.24 16.95 6.72
N LEU A 110 9.69 17.24 5.54
CA LEU A 110 10.39 17.17 4.27
C LEU A 110 10.77 18.58 3.84
N ILE A 111 11.99 18.73 3.33
CA ILE A 111 12.46 19.96 2.70
C ILE A 111 12.86 19.59 1.27
N ASP A 112 12.19 20.18 0.29
CA ASP A 112 12.60 20.09 -1.11
C ASP A 112 13.92 20.86 -1.30
N ASN A 113 14.95 20.18 -1.82
CA ASN A 113 16.31 20.71 -1.87
C ASN A 113 16.47 21.86 -2.90
N ILE A 114 15.52 22.05 -3.81
CA ILE A 114 15.58 23.05 -4.87
C ILE A 114 14.77 24.30 -4.47
N SER A 115 13.51 24.10 -4.10
CA SER A 115 12.55 25.15 -3.78
C SER A 115 12.61 25.61 -2.32
N ASN A 116 13.21 24.81 -1.44
CA ASN A 116 13.14 24.98 0.03
C ASN A 116 11.70 24.95 0.58
N ASN A 117 10.75 24.40 -0.19
CA ASN A 117 9.40 24.17 0.31
C ASN A 117 9.44 23.11 1.42
N VAL A 118 8.65 23.36 2.46
CA VAL A 118 8.56 22.47 3.62
C VAL A 118 7.20 21.80 3.63
N GLU A 119 7.19 20.48 3.71
CA GLU A 119 6.00 19.67 3.93
C GLU A 119 6.12 18.93 5.27
N ILE A 120 5.00 18.80 5.99
CA ILE A 120 4.93 18.06 7.24
C ILE A 120 3.89 16.96 7.09
N ILE A 121 4.33 15.72 7.24
CA ILE A 121 3.48 14.54 7.23
C ILE A 121 3.41 14.01 8.65
N ARG A 122 2.24 14.13 9.28
CA ARG A 122 1.98 13.58 10.61
C ARG A 122 1.76 12.07 10.51
N ILE A 123 2.31 11.35 11.47
CA ILE A 123 2.12 9.92 11.57
C ILE A 123 0.91 9.67 12.46
N GLU A 124 -0.06 8.94 11.92
CA GLU A 124 -1.31 8.62 12.61
C GLU A 124 -1.35 7.13 13.02
N ALA A 125 -0.60 6.29 12.32
CA ALA A 125 -0.52 4.87 12.62
C ALA A 125 0.85 4.28 12.28
N VAL A 126 1.20 3.21 13.01
CA VAL A 126 2.44 2.47 12.89
C VAL A 126 2.13 0.99 12.84
N VAL A 127 2.79 0.27 11.94
CA VAL A 127 2.71 -1.18 11.78
C VAL A 127 4.12 -1.76 11.77
N GLY A 128 4.29 -2.89 12.42
CA GLY A 128 5.59 -3.53 12.60
C GLY A 128 6.31 -3.05 13.86
N GLY A 129 7.12 -3.94 14.42
CA GLY A 129 7.84 -3.72 15.67
C GLY A 129 9.12 -4.54 15.76
N GLY A 130 9.71 -4.92 14.62
CA GLY A 130 11.00 -5.62 14.61
C GLY A 130 10.97 -7.10 15.05
N PHE A 131 9.81 -7.63 15.43
CA PHE A 131 9.65 -8.93 16.11
C PHE A 131 10.06 -10.21 15.33
N ILE A 132 10.45 -10.11 14.06
CA ILE A 132 10.85 -11.26 13.23
C ILE A 132 12.34 -11.55 13.43
N TYR A 133 12.72 -12.83 13.51
CA TYR A 133 14.12 -13.24 13.57
C TYR A 133 14.88 -12.74 12.32
N GLY A 134 15.93 -11.93 12.54
CA GLY A 134 16.61 -11.17 11.48
C GLY A 134 16.24 -9.67 11.44
N GLY A 135 15.32 -9.25 12.31
CA GLY A 135 14.79 -7.89 12.43
C GLY A 135 13.68 -7.62 11.41
N GLY A 136 12.48 -7.36 11.91
CA GLY A 136 11.39 -6.84 11.09
C GLY A 136 11.54 -5.34 10.80
N THR A 137 10.73 -4.84 9.87
CA THR A 137 10.61 -3.41 9.60
C THR A 137 9.49 -2.77 10.41
N GLN A 138 9.52 -1.45 10.50
CA GLN A 138 8.42 -0.61 10.97
C GLN A 138 8.02 0.37 9.87
N THR A 139 6.73 0.40 9.61
CA THR A 139 6.04 1.15 8.57
C THR A 139 5.13 2.21 9.20
N PHE A 140 4.93 3.33 8.51
CA PHE A 140 4.15 4.47 9.00
C PHE A 140 3.02 4.83 8.05
N PHE A 141 1.93 5.34 8.61
CA PHE A 141 0.76 5.80 7.88
C PHE A 141 0.38 7.21 8.31
N ALA A 142 -0.04 8.03 7.34
CA ALA A 142 -0.64 9.33 7.58
C ALA A 142 -2.10 9.35 7.14
N GLN A 143 -2.93 10.15 7.81
CA GLN A 143 -4.29 10.42 7.36
C GLN A 143 -4.29 11.58 6.35
N TYR A 144 -4.96 11.37 5.22
CA TYR A 144 -5.08 12.35 4.14
C TYR A 144 -6.42 13.12 4.22
N PRO A 145 -6.56 14.29 3.58
CA PRO A 145 -7.77 15.12 3.64
C PRO A 145 -9.05 14.42 3.13
N ASP A 146 -8.88 13.41 2.27
CA ASP A 146 -9.95 12.56 1.77
C ASP A 146 -10.43 11.52 2.78
N GLY A 147 -9.78 11.41 3.95
CA GLY A 147 -10.12 10.49 5.04
C GLY A 147 -9.39 9.15 4.99
N THR A 148 -8.60 8.88 3.93
CA THR A 148 -7.80 7.65 3.84
C THR A 148 -6.57 7.71 4.74
N TYR A 149 -6.13 6.55 5.22
CA TYR A 149 -4.82 6.37 5.84
C TYR A 149 -3.91 5.73 4.80
N ARG A 150 -2.75 6.33 4.52
CA ARG A 150 -1.89 5.87 3.43
C ARG A 150 -0.48 5.54 3.91
N PHE A 151 0.06 4.47 3.33
CA PHE A 151 1.41 3.98 3.59
C PHE A 151 2.44 4.99 3.08
N LEU A 152 3.25 5.52 4.00
CA LEU A 152 4.39 6.41 3.72
C LEU A 152 5.61 5.60 3.25
N PRO A 153 6.40 6.09 2.26
CA PRO A 153 7.48 5.30 1.65
C PRO A 153 8.75 5.16 2.50
N PHE A 154 8.72 5.47 3.80
CA PHE A 154 9.90 5.48 4.66
C PHE A 154 9.76 4.38 5.73
N ASP A 155 10.48 3.28 5.56
CA ASP A 155 10.45 2.15 6.48
C ASP A 155 11.74 2.09 7.30
N TYR A 156 11.67 1.59 8.52
CA TYR A 156 12.84 1.43 9.38
C TYR A 156 13.10 -0.02 9.71
N SER A 157 14.33 -0.50 9.56
CA SER A 157 14.73 -1.82 10.04
C SER A 157 15.45 -1.69 11.38
N GLU A 158 14.96 -2.42 12.38
CA GLU A 158 15.62 -2.47 13.70
C GLU A 158 16.98 -3.18 13.63
N SER A 159 17.05 -4.32 12.93
CA SER A 159 18.29 -5.12 12.87
C SER A 159 19.41 -4.42 12.13
N GLU A 160 19.08 -3.66 11.10
CA GLU A 160 20.05 -2.89 10.31
C GLU A 160 20.24 -1.48 10.84
N SER A 161 19.39 -1.05 11.77
CA SER A 161 19.36 0.31 12.33
C SER A 161 19.37 1.39 11.26
N SER A 162 18.62 1.19 10.17
CA SER A 162 18.63 2.07 9.01
C SER A 162 17.25 2.23 8.37
N TRP A 163 17.09 3.33 7.65
CA TRP A 163 15.91 3.62 6.83
C TRP A 163 16.00 2.94 5.47
N PHE A 164 14.88 2.42 5.01
CA PHE A 164 14.69 1.71 3.75
C PHE A 164 13.53 2.31 2.98
N VAL A 165 13.59 2.12 1.67
CA VAL A 165 12.56 2.53 0.73
C VAL A 165 12.35 1.43 -0.30
N GLN A 166 11.15 1.38 -0.88
CA GLN A 166 10.84 0.51 -2.00
C GLN A 166 10.98 1.29 -3.30
N LEU A 167 11.78 0.79 -4.25
CA LEU A 167 11.98 1.45 -5.55
C LEU A 167 10.83 1.15 -6.52
N THR A 168 10.44 2.14 -7.32
CA THR A 168 9.42 1.98 -8.36
C THR A 168 9.90 1.16 -9.56
N SER A 169 11.22 1.15 -9.82
CA SER A 169 11.83 0.54 -11.00
C SER A 169 11.80 -0.99 -11.00
N ASN A 170 11.91 -1.60 -9.82
CA ASN A 170 12.04 -3.04 -9.65
C ASN A 170 11.37 -3.58 -8.38
N GLU A 171 10.67 -2.73 -7.61
CA GLU A 171 10.00 -3.06 -6.36
C GLU A 171 10.92 -3.57 -5.24
N GLU A 172 12.24 -3.46 -5.40
CA GLU A 172 13.21 -3.87 -4.39
C GLU A 172 13.23 -2.89 -3.22
N TRP A 173 13.45 -3.45 -2.03
CA TRP A 173 13.69 -2.71 -0.81
C TRP A 173 15.19 -2.44 -0.65
N VAL A 174 15.56 -1.17 -0.60
CA VAL A 174 16.96 -0.73 -0.52
C VAL A 174 17.15 0.26 0.62
N LYS A 175 18.39 0.38 1.12
CA LYS A 175 18.75 1.48 2.03
C LYS A 175 18.68 2.80 1.29
N VAL A 176 18.29 3.85 1.99
CA VAL A 176 18.30 5.20 1.40
C VAL A 176 19.73 5.63 1.11
N THR A 177 19.95 6.20 -0.07
CA THR A 177 21.20 6.85 -0.46
C THR A 177 20.90 8.20 -1.12
N PRO A 178 21.86 9.16 -1.13
CA PRO A 178 21.66 10.48 -1.72
C PRO A 178 21.44 10.49 -3.24
N GLU A 179 21.59 9.36 -3.92
CA GLU A 179 21.31 9.23 -5.35
C GLU A 179 19.84 8.91 -5.66
N ILE A 180 19.08 8.43 -4.67
CA ILE A 180 17.66 8.10 -4.79
C ILE A 180 16.85 9.39 -4.65
N GLY A 181 15.99 9.71 -5.60
CA GLY A 181 15.01 10.79 -5.50
C GLY A 181 13.68 10.31 -4.89
N LEU A 182 12.85 11.24 -4.43
CA LEU A 182 11.52 10.88 -3.93
C LEU A 182 10.64 10.27 -5.03
N ASP A 183 10.77 10.72 -6.27
CA ASP A 183 10.04 10.15 -7.42
C ASP A 183 10.49 8.73 -7.81
N ASP A 184 11.62 8.25 -7.27
CA ASP A 184 12.06 6.86 -7.45
C ASP A 184 11.33 5.90 -6.49
N LEU A 185 10.57 6.41 -5.51
CA LEU A 185 9.94 5.60 -4.48
C LEU A 185 8.58 5.09 -4.94
N TYR A 186 8.35 3.79 -4.81
CA TYR A 186 7.11 3.14 -5.21
C TYR A 186 5.87 3.80 -4.57
N ASN A 187 5.95 4.17 -3.29
CA ASN A 187 4.85 4.79 -2.55
C ASN A 187 4.93 6.32 -2.49
N TRP A 188 5.62 6.96 -3.44
CA TRP A 188 5.63 8.41 -3.54
C TRP A 188 4.97 8.89 -4.84
N PRO A 189 3.91 9.73 -4.76
CA PRO A 189 3.17 10.09 -3.55
C PRO A 189 2.42 8.87 -2.95
N ALA A 190 2.10 8.95 -1.65
CA ALA A 190 1.44 7.85 -0.95
C ALA A 190 0.07 7.54 -1.54
N HIS A 191 -0.12 6.28 -1.95
CA HIS A 191 -1.32 5.83 -2.67
C HIS A 191 -1.89 4.50 -2.14
N ARG A 192 -1.07 3.66 -1.49
CA ARG A 192 -1.55 2.43 -0.85
C ARG A 192 -2.31 2.77 0.43
N VAL A 193 -3.56 2.35 0.51
CA VAL A 193 -4.44 2.64 1.64
C VAL A 193 -4.41 1.53 2.69
N LEU A 194 -4.58 1.92 3.95
CA LEU A 194 -4.86 0.99 5.03
C LEU A 194 -6.35 0.63 4.99
N GLY A 195 -6.65 -0.66 4.87
CA GLY A 195 -8.01 -1.18 4.81
C GLY A 195 -8.50 -1.50 3.41
N GLU A 196 -9.54 -2.34 3.34
CA GLU A 196 -10.11 -2.79 2.08
C GLU A 196 -11.04 -1.70 1.50
N ILE A 197 -10.51 -0.93 0.56
CA ILE A 197 -11.29 0.02 -0.25
C ILE A 197 -11.28 -0.48 -1.69
N GLU A 198 -12.46 -0.69 -2.26
CA GLU A 198 -12.61 -1.14 -3.65
C GLU A 198 -11.84 -0.24 -4.62
N ASN A 199 -11.11 -0.88 -5.54
CA ASN A 199 -10.31 -0.24 -6.59
C ASN A 199 -9.10 0.59 -6.09
N LEU A 200 -8.70 0.45 -4.82
CA LEU A 200 -7.44 0.98 -4.30
C LEU A 200 -6.50 -0.15 -3.88
N SER A 201 -5.21 -0.01 -4.22
CA SER A 201 -4.16 -0.88 -3.69
C SER A 201 -4.13 -0.72 -2.17
N ASN A 202 -4.15 -1.83 -1.44
CA ASN A 202 -4.36 -1.78 -0.01
C ASN A 202 -3.51 -2.79 0.76
N CYS A 203 -3.29 -2.47 2.03
CA CYS A 203 -2.78 -3.39 3.03
C CYS A 203 -3.99 -4.05 3.71
N GLN A 204 -4.55 -5.08 3.08
CA GLN A 204 -5.66 -5.88 3.60
C GLN A 204 -5.28 -6.58 4.90
N GLN A 205 -6.21 -6.62 5.88
CA GLN A 205 -6.41 -7.43 7.13
C GLN A 205 -5.26 -8.23 7.81
N CYS A 206 -4.03 -8.18 7.33
CA CYS A 206 -2.84 -8.84 7.89
C CYS A 206 -2.12 -7.94 8.89
N HIS A 207 -2.36 -6.64 8.83
CA HIS A 207 -1.69 -5.61 9.63
C HIS A 207 -2.67 -4.81 10.51
N GLY A 208 -3.78 -5.44 10.87
CA GLY A 208 -4.81 -4.91 11.73
C GLY A 208 -6.10 -5.71 11.60
N SER A 209 -7.08 -5.37 12.44
CA SER A 209 -8.31 -6.14 12.60
C SER A 209 -9.53 -5.32 12.27
N GLN A 210 -10.38 -5.91 11.43
CA GLN A 210 -11.64 -5.34 10.99
C GLN A 210 -11.47 -3.95 10.37
N ILE A 211 -10.45 -3.80 9.51
CA ILE A 211 -10.23 -2.53 8.82
C ILE A 211 -11.22 -2.43 7.65
N ILE A 212 -12.25 -1.61 7.80
CA ILE A 212 -13.30 -1.40 6.79
C ILE A 212 -13.17 0.03 6.27
N GLY A 213 -12.99 0.15 4.95
CA GLY A 213 -12.99 1.44 4.27
C GLY A 213 -14.19 1.56 3.35
N ALA A 214 -14.93 2.66 3.45
CA ALA A 214 -16.06 2.95 2.57
C ALA A 214 -15.99 4.37 2.04
N LYS A 215 -16.41 4.56 0.78
CA LYS A 215 -16.59 5.91 0.22
C LYS A 215 -17.94 6.47 0.70
N VAL A 216 -17.90 7.60 1.39
CA VAL A 216 -19.06 8.33 1.91
C VAL A 216 -19.09 9.71 1.27
N GLY A 217 -19.90 9.84 0.20
CA GLY A 217 -19.91 11.03 -0.64
C GLY A 217 -18.59 11.20 -1.40
N GLU A 218 -17.90 12.32 -1.18
CA GLU A 218 -16.60 12.62 -1.79
C GLU A 218 -15.39 12.17 -0.95
N LYS A 219 -15.63 11.70 0.29
CA LYS A 219 -14.59 11.26 1.22
C LYS A 219 -14.64 9.75 1.45
N TYR A 220 -13.61 9.26 2.12
CA TYR A 220 -13.53 7.91 2.65
C TYR A 220 -13.67 7.93 4.16
N GLN A 221 -14.39 6.97 4.68
CA GLN A 221 -14.45 6.65 6.10
C GLN A 221 -13.73 5.32 6.29
N VAL A 222 -12.63 5.35 7.03
CA VAL A 222 -11.86 4.16 7.41
C VAL A 222 -12.08 3.91 8.89
N GLU A 223 -12.67 2.76 9.21
CA GLU A 223 -12.89 2.27 10.56
C GLU A 223 -12.05 1.03 10.79
N PHE A 224 -11.49 0.89 11.99
CA PHE A 224 -10.82 -0.33 12.40
C PHE A 224 -10.93 -0.48 13.92
N THR A 225 -11.01 -1.73 14.38
CA THR A 225 -11.03 -2.02 15.82
C THR A 225 -9.63 -1.85 16.42
N SER A 226 -8.61 -2.29 15.68
CA SER A 226 -7.21 -2.25 16.09
C SER A 226 -6.28 -2.42 14.90
N LEU A 227 -5.03 -1.97 15.03
CA LEU A 227 -3.93 -2.35 14.12
C LEU A 227 -3.07 -3.48 14.69
N ALA A 228 -3.45 -4.01 15.85
CA ALA A 228 -3.05 -5.34 16.29
C ALA A 228 -3.90 -6.39 15.56
N VAL A 229 -3.36 -7.60 15.38
CA VAL A 229 -4.15 -8.78 14.98
C VAL A 229 -4.85 -9.30 16.23
N ASN A 230 -6.15 -9.03 16.34
CA ASN A 230 -6.95 -9.16 17.54
C ASN A 230 -7.59 -10.56 17.70
N CYS A 231 -8.35 -10.80 18.76
CA CYS A 231 -8.96 -12.11 19.04
C CYS A 231 -10.04 -12.55 18.03
N GLU A 232 -10.57 -11.63 17.24
CA GLU A 232 -11.68 -11.82 16.29
C GLU A 232 -11.20 -11.81 14.83
N SER A 233 -9.88 -11.89 14.62
CA SER A 233 -9.23 -11.97 13.31
C SER A 233 -8.96 -13.41 12.88
#